data_AF-A0A3D1E841-F1
#
_entry.id   AF-A0A3D1E841-F1
#
_cell.length_a   1.000
_cell.length_b   1.000
_cell.length_c   1.000
_cell.angle_alpha   90.00
_cell.angle_beta   90.00
_cell.angle_gamma   90.00
#
_symmetry.space_group_name_H-M   'P 1'
#
loop_
_entity.id
_entity.type
_entity.pdbx_description
1 polymer ?
#
loop_
_entity_poly.entity_id
_entity_poly.type
_entity_poly.pdbx_seq_one_letter_code
_entity_poly.pdbx_strand_id
1 'polypeptide(L)'
;ILIAAQEMLRQWESGDPEVVALWKMMNSWVYSGFEQTYQQLGVSFDKYYYESDTYLLGKEVVEQGLSQGVFFRKPDGSVWIDLTADGLDEKILLRSDGTSVYMTQDLGTALQRAVDFPDVGGMVYTVGNEQDYHFKVLFLILKKLGYHWADDLYHLSYGMVDLPSGKMKSREGTVVDADDLISDMSQTAQSLADELGKLEGMDQPQKDQLYHSIGMGALKYYLLKVDPKKRILFDPNESVDFQGNTGPFIQYTYARIQSILRKVTEPMDQPIYGIKLSEKEVSL
;
A
#
# COMPACT_ATOMS: atom_id res chain seq x y z
N ILE A 1 25.56 9.05 22.12
CA ILE A 1 24.95 9.06 20.77
C ILE A 1 23.45 9.40 20.84
N LEU A 2 22.64 8.79 21.73
CA LEU A 2 21.20 9.11 21.84
C LEU A 2 20.84 10.46 22.49
N ILE A 3 21.70 11.06 23.31
CA ILE A 3 21.36 12.28 24.08
C ILE A 3 21.05 13.47 23.15
N ALA A 4 21.86 13.69 22.10
CA ALA A 4 21.62 14.79 21.16
C ALA A 4 20.34 14.58 20.33
N ALA A 5 20.04 13.33 19.96
CA ALA A 5 18.80 12.99 19.25
C ALA A 5 17.56 13.19 20.14
N GLN A 6 17.64 12.81 21.42
CA GLN A 6 16.57 13.04 22.40
C GLN A 6 16.35 14.53 22.64
N GLU A 7 17.42 15.32 22.70
CA GLU A 7 17.30 16.77 22.87
C GLU A 7 16.71 17.46 21.64
N MET A 8 17.14 17.06 20.44
CA MET A 8 16.55 17.57 19.19
C MET A 8 15.07 17.19 19.05
N LEU A 9 14.66 15.99 19.51
CA LEU A 9 13.25 15.61 19.58
C LEU A 9 12.46 16.53 20.51
N ARG A 10 12.97 16.85 21.71
CA ARG A 10 12.30 17.80 22.63
C ARG A 10 12.18 19.19 22.03
N GLN A 11 13.22 19.67 21.34
CA GLN A 11 13.20 20.96 20.66
C GLN A 11 12.11 20.98 19.57
N TRP A 12 12.03 19.91 18.77
CA TRP A 12 10.95 19.73 17.79
C TRP A 12 9.56 19.73 18.44
N GLU A 13 9.37 18.98 19.53
CA GLU A 13 8.10 18.95 20.28
C GLU A 13 7.72 20.31 20.88
N SER A 14 8.70 21.09 21.33
CA SER A 14 8.49 22.45 21.83
C SER A 14 8.23 23.50 20.75
N GLY A 15 8.33 23.10 19.47
CA GLY A 15 8.10 23.98 18.32
C GLY A 15 9.27 24.93 18.03
N ASP A 16 10.52 24.54 18.35
CA ASP A 16 11.70 25.34 18.03
C ASP A 16 11.74 25.67 16.52
N PRO A 17 11.82 26.96 16.13
CA PRO A 17 11.68 27.36 14.73
C PRO A 17 12.75 26.75 13.79
N GLU A 18 14.00 26.65 14.25
CA GLU A 18 15.10 26.15 13.43
C GLU A 18 15.00 24.65 13.24
N VAL A 19 14.72 23.91 14.33
CA VAL A 19 14.56 22.45 14.29
C VAL A 19 13.34 22.06 13.44
N VAL A 20 12.21 22.75 13.60
CA VAL A 20 11.00 22.49 12.80
C VAL A 20 11.23 22.82 11.33
N ALA A 21 11.94 23.91 11.01
CA ALA A 21 12.26 24.27 9.63
C ALA A 21 13.16 23.21 8.96
N LEU A 22 14.19 22.73 9.67
CA LEU A 22 15.06 21.67 9.19
C LEU A 22 14.28 20.37 8.96
N TRP A 23 13.43 19.98 9.92
CA TRP A 23 12.57 18.80 9.81
C TRP A 23 11.64 18.87 8.59
N LYS A 24 10.99 20.02 8.36
CA LYS A 24 10.13 20.24 7.18
C LYS A 24 10.92 20.12 5.88
N MET A 25 12.11 20.71 5.82
CA MET A 25 12.97 20.63 4.64
C MET A 25 13.37 19.17 4.34
N MET A 26 13.84 18.42 5.33
CA MET A 26 14.24 17.03 5.15
C MET A 26 13.06 16.15 4.70
N ASN A 27 11.89 16.31 5.32
CA ASN A 27 10.69 15.57 4.91
C ASN A 27 10.24 15.94 3.49
N SER A 28 10.38 17.21 3.08
CA SER A 28 10.02 17.62 1.72
C SER A 28 10.82 16.86 0.65
N TRP A 29 12.11 16.56 0.90
CA TRP A 29 12.92 15.76 -0.01
C TRP A 29 12.42 14.32 -0.09
N VAL A 30 12.06 13.72 1.05
CA VAL A 30 11.51 12.37 1.11
C VAL A 30 10.18 12.29 0.35
N TYR A 31 9.26 13.22 0.59
CA TYR A 31 7.98 13.25 -0.11
C TYR A 31 8.13 13.48 -1.62
N SER A 32 9.07 14.34 -2.03
CA SER A 32 9.37 14.56 -3.45
C SER A 32 9.94 13.30 -4.12
N GLY A 33 10.70 12.48 -3.38
CA GLY A 33 11.15 11.17 -3.85
C GLY A 33 9.98 10.20 -4.01
N PHE A 34 9.16 10.04 -2.96
CA PHE A 34 7.98 9.18 -3.01
C PHE A 34 7.01 9.55 -4.14
N GLU A 35 6.79 10.84 -4.40
CA GLU A 35 5.93 11.28 -5.49
C GLU A 35 6.43 10.77 -6.85
N GLN A 36 7.74 10.78 -7.11
CA GLN A 36 8.31 10.24 -8.34
C GLN A 36 8.06 8.73 -8.46
N THR A 37 8.32 7.97 -7.39
CA THR A 37 8.06 6.52 -7.35
C THR A 37 6.57 6.22 -7.57
N TYR A 38 5.67 6.95 -6.91
CA TYR A 38 4.23 6.77 -7.06
C TYR A 38 3.76 7.08 -8.48
N GLN A 39 4.25 8.15 -9.10
CA GLN A 39 3.94 8.46 -10.50
C GLN A 39 4.39 7.35 -11.44
N GLN A 40 5.59 6.79 -11.26
CA GLN A 40 6.07 5.66 -12.07
C GLN A 40 5.19 4.42 -11.89
N LEU A 41 4.72 4.16 -10.66
CA LEU A 41 3.76 3.11 -10.35
C LEU A 41 2.32 3.45 -10.78
N GLY A 42 2.04 4.66 -11.27
CA GLY A 42 0.68 5.11 -11.63
C GLY A 42 -0.26 5.15 -10.42
N VAL A 43 0.25 5.55 -9.26
CA VAL A 43 -0.49 5.74 -8.01
C VAL A 43 -0.63 7.24 -7.73
N SER A 44 -1.81 7.66 -7.31
CA SER A 44 -2.10 9.02 -6.87
C SER A 44 -2.93 9.00 -5.60
N PHE A 45 -2.81 10.03 -4.78
CA PHE A 45 -3.55 10.17 -3.54
C PHE A 45 -4.34 11.48 -3.55
N ASP A 46 -5.59 11.43 -3.15
CA ASP A 46 -6.43 12.62 -2.99
C ASP A 46 -6.10 13.40 -1.71
N LYS A 47 -5.59 12.69 -0.69
CA LYS A 47 -5.28 13.27 0.62
C LYS A 47 -4.17 12.50 1.33
N TYR A 48 -3.30 13.25 2.01
CA TYR A 48 -2.25 12.72 2.88
C TYR A 48 -2.61 13.00 4.35
N TYR A 49 -2.40 12.00 5.20
CA TYR A 49 -2.56 12.11 6.65
C TYR A 49 -1.23 11.82 7.32
N TYR A 50 -0.77 12.73 8.17
CA TYR A 50 0.47 12.57 8.91
C TYR A 50 0.17 12.32 10.38
N GLU A 51 0.81 11.31 10.98
CA GLU A 51 0.66 11.01 12.41
C GLU A 51 1.06 12.19 13.31
N SER A 52 1.93 13.07 12.81
CA SER A 52 2.30 14.33 13.47
C SER A 52 1.14 15.28 13.67
N ASP A 53 0.07 15.13 12.88
CA ASP A 53 -1.07 16.05 12.88
C ASP A 53 -2.24 15.45 13.68
N THR A 54 -2.31 14.11 13.76
CA THR A 54 -3.46 13.39 14.33
C THR A 54 -3.24 12.88 15.76
N TYR A 55 -2.02 12.94 16.30
CA TYR A 55 -1.74 12.45 17.66
C TYR A 55 -2.52 13.18 18.76
N LEU A 56 -2.78 14.48 18.59
CA LEU A 56 -3.60 15.27 19.55
C LEU A 56 -5.05 14.80 19.54
N LEU A 57 -5.63 14.60 18.35
CA LEU A 57 -6.97 14.05 18.20
C LEU A 57 -7.07 12.65 18.82
N GLY A 58 -6.03 11.84 18.67
CA GLY A 58 -5.92 10.55 19.34
C GLY A 58 -6.02 10.66 20.86
N LYS A 59 -5.33 11.64 21.47
CA LYS A 59 -5.42 11.88 22.92
C LYS A 59 -6.83 12.31 23.34
N GLU A 60 -7.51 13.14 22.55
CA GLU A 60 -8.90 13.52 22.82
C GLU A 60 -9.84 12.31 22.82
N VAL A 61 -9.66 11.37 21.88
CA VAL A 61 -10.40 10.10 21.85
C VAL A 61 -10.14 9.27 23.10
N VAL A 62 -8.91 9.26 23.61
CA VAL A 62 -8.57 8.54 24.86
C VAL A 62 -9.27 9.17 26.06
N GLU A 63 -9.26 10.50 26.19
CA GLU A 63 -9.96 11.18 27.27
C GLU A 63 -11.48 10.98 27.19
N GLN A 64 -12.05 10.98 25.98
CA GLN A 64 -13.45 10.60 25.77
C GLN A 64 -13.73 9.17 26.26
N GLY A 65 -12.91 8.18 25.88
CA GLY A 65 -13.11 6.80 26.31
C GLY A 65 -12.96 6.60 27.83
N LEU A 66 -12.10 7.38 28.49
CA LEU A 66 -12.03 7.45 29.96
C LEU A 66 -13.33 8.00 30.55
N SER A 67 -13.87 9.08 29.99
CA SER A 67 -15.12 9.69 30.48
C SER A 67 -16.34 8.79 30.32
N GLN A 68 -16.34 7.93 29.29
CA GLN A 68 -17.39 6.95 29.04
C GLN A 68 -17.24 5.66 29.87
N GLY A 69 -16.12 5.49 30.60
CA GLY A 69 -15.81 4.28 31.36
C GLY A 69 -15.40 3.09 30.49
N VAL A 70 -15.08 3.32 29.22
CA VAL A 70 -14.58 2.30 28.29
C VAL A 70 -13.09 2.02 28.54
N PHE A 71 -12.34 3.07 28.91
CA PHE A 71 -10.93 2.98 29.25
C PHE A 71 -10.73 3.17 30.75
N PHE A 72 -9.58 2.74 31.27
CA PHE A 72 -9.22 2.89 32.67
C PHE A 72 -7.77 3.35 32.83
N ARG A 73 -7.49 3.99 33.97
CA ARG A 73 -6.15 4.46 34.33
C ARG A 73 -5.53 3.52 35.37
N LYS A 74 -4.31 3.06 35.12
CA LYS A 74 -3.53 2.27 36.09
C LYS A 74 -2.88 3.18 37.14
N PRO A 75 -2.40 2.63 38.28
CA PRO A 75 -1.79 3.42 39.36
C PRO A 75 -0.56 4.25 38.92
N ASP A 76 0.15 3.83 37.87
CA ASP A 76 1.29 4.55 37.29
C ASP A 76 0.89 5.72 36.38
N GLY A 77 -0.40 5.97 36.20
CA GLY A 77 -0.94 7.04 35.36
C GLY A 77 -1.17 6.64 33.91
N SER A 78 -0.74 5.45 33.48
CA SER A 78 -0.95 4.97 32.10
C SER A 78 -2.43 4.63 31.85
N VAL A 79 -2.89 4.78 30.59
CA VAL A 79 -4.29 4.56 30.19
C VAL A 79 -4.40 3.32 29.31
N TRP A 80 -5.38 2.47 29.62
CA TRP A 80 -5.56 1.16 29.03
C TRP A 80 -7.03 0.87 28.70
N ILE A 81 -7.23 -0.12 27.84
CA ILE A 81 -8.51 -0.78 27.62
C ILE A 81 -8.38 -2.27 27.91
N ASP A 82 -9.39 -2.84 28.57
CA ASP A 82 -9.50 -4.27 28.81
C ASP A 82 -10.35 -4.90 27.70
N LEU A 83 -9.74 -5.84 26.97
CA LEU A 83 -10.36 -6.57 25.86
C LEU A 83 -10.40 -8.08 26.14
N THR A 84 -10.15 -8.49 27.38
CA THR A 84 -10.10 -9.91 27.78
C THR A 84 -11.43 -10.62 27.59
N ALA A 85 -12.55 -9.92 27.81
CA ALA A 85 -13.89 -10.42 27.51
C ALA A 85 -14.12 -10.73 26.02
N ASP A 86 -13.35 -10.11 25.12
CA ASP A 86 -13.39 -10.32 23.67
C ASP A 86 -12.30 -11.31 23.19
N GLY A 87 -11.58 -11.94 24.12
CA GLY A 87 -10.50 -12.89 23.83
C GLY A 87 -9.19 -12.25 23.39
N LEU A 88 -8.93 -11.01 23.80
CA LEU A 88 -7.71 -10.24 23.51
C LEU A 88 -7.04 -9.75 24.80
N ASP A 89 -5.81 -9.27 24.73
CA ASP A 89 -5.12 -8.73 25.91
C ASP A 89 -5.52 -7.28 26.22
N GLU A 90 -5.23 -6.83 27.45
CA GLU A 90 -5.26 -5.40 27.76
C GLU A 90 -4.32 -4.62 26.81
N LYS A 91 -4.79 -3.49 26.30
CA LYS A 91 -4.02 -2.64 25.38
C LYS A 91 -3.78 -1.27 25.98
N ILE A 92 -2.51 -0.84 25.95
CA ILE A 92 -2.10 0.51 26.32
C ILE A 92 -2.49 1.52 25.24
N LEU A 93 -3.00 2.67 25.69
CA LEU A 93 -3.38 3.82 24.86
C LEU A 93 -2.52 5.05 25.20
N LEU A 94 -2.20 5.26 26.47
CA LEU A 94 -1.25 6.31 26.88
C LEU A 94 -0.23 5.72 27.85
N ARG A 95 1.04 6.10 27.66
CA ARG A 95 2.11 5.78 28.61
C ARG A 95 1.94 6.58 29.90
N SER A 96 2.65 6.16 30.95
CA SER A 96 2.64 6.83 32.26
C SER A 96 3.12 8.29 32.19
N ASP A 97 4.00 8.62 31.23
CA ASP A 97 4.46 9.98 30.95
C ASP A 97 3.50 10.81 30.08
N GLY A 98 2.34 10.26 29.70
CA GLY A 98 1.33 10.91 28.86
C GLY A 98 1.65 10.92 27.36
N THR A 99 2.74 10.26 26.93
CA THR A 99 3.05 10.12 25.50
C THR A 99 2.10 9.14 24.82
N SER A 100 1.73 9.44 23.57
CA SER A 100 0.88 8.59 22.74
C SER A 100 1.65 7.37 22.22
N VAL A 101 0.93 6.27 22.04
CA VAL A 101 1.41 5.09 21.30
C VAL A 101 0.76 5.04 19.91
N TYR A 102 1.24 4.17 19.03
CA TYR A 102 0.68 3.99 17.67
C TYR A 102 -0.84 3.77 17.66
N MET A 103 -1.36 2.95 18.59
CA MET A 103 -2.81 2.74 18.72
C MET A 103 -3.59 4.06 18.86
N THR A 104 -3.04 5.02 19.61
CA THR A 104 -3.68 6.33 19.85
C THR A 104 -3.61 7.22 18.63
N GLN A 105 -2.50 7.20 17.90
CA GLN A 105 -2.35 7.94 16.64
C GLN A 105 -3.32 7.42 15.57
N ASP A 106 -3.49 6.09 15.49
CA ASP A 106 -4.42 5.46 14.56
C ASP A 106 -5.89 5.70 14.93
N LEU A 107 -6.23 5.76 16.23
CA LEU A 107 -7.56 6.19 16.66
C LEU A 107 -7.88 7.60 16.18
N GLY A 108 -6.95 8.54 16.38
CA GLY A 108 -7.09 9.91 15.88
C GLY A 108 -7.22 9.96 14.36
N THR A 109 -6.36 9.23 13.65
CA THR A 109 -6.37 9.20 12.18
C THR A 109 -7.66 8.58 11.62
N ALA A 110 -8.17 7.51 12.23
CA ALA A 110 -9.45 6.90 11.83
C ALA A 110 -10.61 7.89 12.04
N LEU A 111 -10.65 8.59 13.19
CA LEU A 111 -11.66 9.59 13.46
C LEU A 111 -11.58 10.76 12.47
N GLN A 112 -10.39 11.27 12.17
CA GLN A 112 -10.20 12.35 11.20
C GLN A 112 -10.74 11.96 9.82
N ARG A 113 -10.46 10.73 9.36
CA ARG A 113 -10.98 10.23 8.08
C ARG A 113 -12.51 10.17 8.06
N ALA A 114 -13.12 9.69 9.14
CA ALA A 114 -14.57 9.63 9.27
C ALA A 114 -15.22 11.03 9.28
N VAL A 115 -14.54 12.03 9.87
CA VAL A 115 -15.00 13.43 9.87
C VAL A 115 -14.85 14.07 8.49
N ASP A 116 -13.72 13.84 7.82
CA ASP A 116 -13.45 14.39 6.50
C ASP A 116 -14.34 13.78 5.41
N PHE A 117 -14.72 12.51 5.57
CA PHE A 117 -15.51 11.73 4.62
C PHE A 117 -16.69 11.02 5.32
N PRO A 118 -17.71 11.77 5.76
CA PRO A 118 -18.83 11.20 6.54
C PRO A 118 -19.67 10.18 5.76
N ASP A 119 -19.69 10.27 4.42
CA ASP A 119 -20.48 9.43 3.52
C ASP A 119 -19.67 8.31 2.86
N VAL A 120 -18.46 8.01 3.37
CA VAL A 120 -17.51 7.08 2.71
C VAL A 120 -18.02 5.63 2.61
N GLY A 121 -19.01 5.25 3.42
CA GLY A 121 -19.64 3.92 3.40
C GLY A 121 -18.75 2.76 3.89
N GLY A 122 -17.44 2.96 4.01
CA GLY A 122 -16.47 2.04 4.59
C GLY A 122 -15.03 2.48 4.36
N MET A 123 -14.08 1.89 5.09
CA MET A 123 -12.65 2.19 4.93
C MET A 123 -11.83 0.91 4.87
N VAL A 124 -11.01 0.79 3.82
CA VAL A 124 -10.08 -0.34 3.63
C VAL A 124 -8.67 0.09 4.04
N TYR A 125 -8.11 -0.60 5.02
CA TYR A 125 -6.74 -0.45 5.47
C TYR A 125 -5.87 -1.51 4.80
N THR A 126 -4.99 -1.11 3.88
CA THR A 126 -4.08 -2.02 3.18
C THR A 126 -2.72 -2.02 3.90
N VAL A 127 -2.51 -2.98 4.81
CA VAL A 127 -1.30 -3.05 5.65
C VAL A 127 -0.86 -4.50 5.80
N GLY A 128 0.46 -4.73 5.91
CA GLY A 128 1.06 -6.05 6.03
C GLY A 128 0.50 -6.87 7.21
N ASN A 129 0.53 -8.19 7.07
CA ASN A 129 -0.06 -9.15 8.01
C ASN A 129 0.57 -9.15 9.41
N GLU A 130 1.77 -8.57 9.55
CA GLU A 130 2.39 -8.31 10.85
C GLU A 130 1.55 -7.39 11.75
N GLN A 131 0.59 -6.64 11.18
CA GLN A 131 -0.31 -5.74 11.89
C GLN A 131 -1.74 -6.30 12.07
N ASP A 132 -1.99 -7.59 11.78
CA ASP A 132 -3.34 -8.20 11.90
C ASP A 132 -3.94 -8.00 13.31
N TYR A 133 -3.15 -8.27 14.36
CA TYR A 133 -3.60 -8.09 15.74
C TYR A 133 -3.89 -6.62 16.05
N HIS A 134 -3.07 -5.70 15.52
CA HIS A 134 -3.21 -4.27 15.74
C HIS A 134 -4.53 -3.75 15.18
N PHE A 135 -4.86 -4.06 13.91
CA PHE A 135 -6.12 -3.62 13.30
C PHE A 135 -7.35 -4.29 13.92
N LYS A 136 -7.25 -5.56 14.32
CA LYS A 136 -8.32 -6.22 15.08
C LYS A 136 -8.64 -5.47 16.37
N VAL A 137 -7.61 -5.06 17.12
CA VAL A 137 -7.76 -4.28 18.35
C VAL A 137 -8.29 -2.88 18.04
N LEU A 138 -7.73 -2.18 17.06
CA LEU A 138 -8.15 -0.83 16.67
C LEU A 138 -9.65 -0.76 16.35
N PHE A 139 -10.13 -1.66 15.49
CA PHE A 139 -11.53 -1.68 15.09
C PHE A 139 -12.46 -2.02 16.26
N LEU A 140 -12.05 -2.94 17.14
CA LEU A 140 -12.81 -3.27 18.34
C LEU A 140 -12.90 -2.08 19.31
N ILE A 141 -11.81 -1.33 19.49
CA ILE A 141 -11.81 -0.12 20.33
C ILE A 141 -12.79 0.91 19.78
N LEU A 142 -12.76 1.17 18.46
CA LEU A 142 -13.68 2.11 17.82
C LEU A 142 -15.15 1.70 18.00
N LYS A 143 -15.45 0.39 17.89
CA LYS A 143 -16.80 -0.14 18.18
C LYS A 143 -17.21 0.07 19.63
N LYS A 144 -16.31 -0.20 20.59
CA LYS A 144 -16.59 -0.01 22.03
C LYS A 144 -16.79 1.46 22.42
N LEU A 145 -16.18 2.38 21.69
CA LEU A 145 -16.42 3.83 21.80
C LEU A 145 -17.74 4.29 21.16
N GLY A 146 -18.49 3.39 20.52
CA GLY A 146 -19.80 3.66 19.95
C GLY A 146 -19.77 4.23 18.52
N TYR A 147 -18.63 4.16 17.82
CA TYR A 147 -18.56 4.62 16.44
C TYR A 147 -19.20 3.61 15.48
N HIS A 148 -20.41 3.91 15.00
CA HIS A 148 -21.17 3.01 14.12
C HIS A 148 -20.43 2.66 12.81
N TRP A 149 -19.69 3.60 12.23
CA TRP A 149 -18.87 3.38 11.04
C TRP A 149 -17.71 2.40 11.25
N ALA A 150 -17.43 2.00 12.50
CA ALA A 150 -16.40 1.02 12.80
C ALA A 150 -16.76 -0.40 12.28
N ASP A 151 -18.04 -0.66 11.98
CA ASP A 151 -18.49 -1.91 11.37
C ASP A 151 -18.10 -2.04 9.89
N ASP A 152 -17.89 -0.91 9.21
CA ASP A 152 -17.52 -0.84 7.79
C ASP A 152 -16.00 -0.70 7.58
N LEU A 153 -15.21 -0.99 8.61
CA LEU A 153 -13.75 -1.02 8.55
C LEU A 153 -13.26 -2.40 8.14
N TYR A 154 -12.36 -2.44 7.17
CA TYR A 154 -11.77 -3.68 6.69
C TYR A 154 -10.24 -3.58 6.62
N HIS A 155 -9.55 -4.58 7.17
CA HIS A 155 -8.10 -4.72 7.04
C HIS A 155 -7.80 -5.66 5.87
N LEU A 156 -7.37 -5.08 4.75
CA LEU A 156 -6.79 -5.81 3.63
C LEU A 156 -5.35 -6.19 3.99
N SER A 157 -5.24 -7.27 4.76
CA SER A 157 -3.98 -7.87 5.18
C SER A 157 -3.26 -8.52 4.00
N TYR A 158 -1.98 -8.17 3.80
CA TYR A 158 -1.12 -8.77 2.78
C TYR A 158 0.15 -9.40 3.35
N GLY A 159 0.64 -10.46 2.69
CA GLY A 159 1.85 -11.17 3.05
C GLY A 159 3.10 -10.47 2.54
N MET A 160 4.23 -10.74 3.19
CA MET A 160 5.51 -10.14 2.82
C MET A 160 6.01 -10.64 1.46
N VAL A 161 6.75 -9.78 0.77
CA VAL A 161 7.45 -10.10 -0.47
C VAL A 161 8.93 -10.32 -0.15
N ASP A 162 9.44 -11.50 -0.47
CA ASP A 162 10.86 -11.82 -0.42
C ASP A 162 11.46 -11.76 -1.83
N LEU A 163 12.76 -11.49 -1.91
CA LEU A 163 13.53 -11.64 -3.14
C LEU A 163 14.34 -12.94 -3.10
N PRO A 164 14.80 -13.47 -4.26
CA PRO A 164 15.61 -14.70 -4.32
C PRO A 164 16.93 -14.57 -3.55
N SER A 165 17.46 -13.35 -3.45
CA SER A 165 18.63 -12.99 -2.65
C SER A 165 18.39 -13.06 -1.13
N GLY A 166 17.14 -13.24 -0.69
CA GLY A 166 16.73 -13.38 0.70
C GLY A 166 15.78 -12.27 1.16
N LYS A 167 15.54 -12.21 2.48
CA LYS A 167 14.77 -11.13 3.11
C LYS A 167 15.48 -9.81 2.91
N MET A 168 14.75 -8.77 2.50
CA MET A 168 15.26 -7.39 2.53
C MET A 168 15.68 -7.04 3.95
N LYS A 169 16.94 -6.63 4.13
CA LYS A 169 17.52 -6.31 5.44
C LYS A 169 18.25 -4.96 5.38
N SER A 170 17.63 -3.96 5.98
CA SER A 170 18.16 -2.60 6.11
C SER A 170 19.51 -2.51 6.84
N ARG A 171 19.77 -3.40 7.81
CA ARG A 171 21.02 -3.40 8.59
C ARG A 171 22.21 -4.05 7.89
N GLU A 172 21.96 -4.88 6.87
CA GLU A 172 23.00 -5.61 6.13
C GLU A 172 23.27 -4.98 4.74
N GLY A 173 22.60 -3.86 4.41
CA GLY A 173 22.78 -3.15 3.14
C GLY A 173 22.09 -3.83 1.95
N THR A 174 21.26 -4.84 2.20
CA THR A 174 20.49 -5.57 1.18
C THR A 174 19.06 -5.05 1.14
N VAL A 175 18.92 -3.76 0.86
CA VAL A 175 17.62 -3.13 0.57
C VAL A 175 17.52 -3.02 -0.93
N VAL A 176 16.38 -3.41 -1.48
CA VAL A 176 16.05 -3.12 -2.88
C VAL A 176 15.09 -1.96 -2.86
N ASP A 177 15.50 -0.85 -3.45
CA ASP A 177 14.67 0.33 -3.56
C ASP A 177 13.57 0.10 -4.59
N ALA A 178 12.40 0.69 -4.37
CA ALA A 178 11.28 0.55 -5.29
C ALA A 178 11.62 1.09 -6.69
N ASP A 179 12.41 2.17 -6.74
CA ASP A 179 12.87 2.78 -7.99
C ASP A 179 13.79 1.84 -8.78
N ASP A 180 14.72 1.15 -8.09
CA ASP A 180 15.59 0.15 -8.70
C ASP A 180 14.78 -1.01 -9.25
N LEU A 181 13.79 -1.50 -8.48
CA LEU A 181 12.90 -2.57 -8.93
C LEU A 181 12.13 -2.18 -10.19
N ILE A 182 11.61 -0.94 -10.26
CA ILE A 182 10.89 -0.42 -11.42
C ILE A 182 11.81 -0.33 -12.63
N SER A 183 13.04 0.16 -12.43
CA SER A 183 14.07 0.25 -13.46
C SER A 183 14.45 -1.13 -14.01
N ASP A 184 14.73 -2.09 -13.11
CA ASP A 184 15.08 -3.46 -13.47
C ASP A 184 13.98 -4.13 -14.30
N MET A 185 12.72 -3.98 -13.86
CA MET A 185 11.56 -4.50 -14.58
C MET A 185 11.43 -3.92 -16.00
N SER A 186 11.73 -2.63 -16.16
CA SER A 186 11.72 -1.96 -17.46
C SER A 186 12.89 -2.41 -18.35
N GLN A 187 14.08 -2.63 -17.77
CA GLN A 187 15.24 -3.12 -18.50
C GLN A 187 15.09 -4.58 -18.95
N THR A 188 14.51 -5.44 -18.11
CA THR A 188 14.16 -6.81 -18.48
C THR A 188 13.12 -6.81 -19.62
N ALA A 189 12.11 -5.95 -19.55
CA ALA A 189 11.12 -5.79 -20.60
C ALA A 189 11.74 -5.30 -21.92
N GLN A 190 12.68 -4.35 -21.86
CA GLN A 190 13.45 -3.90 -23.02
C GLN A 190 14.17 -5.06 -23.71
N SER A 191 14.95 -5.82 -22.94
CA SER A 191 15.77 -6.91 -23.46
C SER A 191 14.91 -7.94 -24.21
N LEU A 192 13.79 -8.35 -23.61
CA LEU A 192 12.86 -9.31 -24.23
C LEU A 192 12.13 -8.73 -25.44
N ALA A 193 11.75 -7.45 -25.41
CA ALA A 193 11.06 -6.80 -26.52
C ALA A 193 11.99 -6.61 -27.74
N ASP A 194 13.27 -6.32 -27.51
CA ASP A 194 14.28 -6.19 -28.55
C ASP A 194 14.56 -7.54 -29.23
N GLU A 195 14.61 -8.64 -28.47
CA GLU A 195 14.73 -10.00 -29.02
C GLU A 195 13.58 -10.40 -29.96
N LEU A 196 12.37 -9.89 -29.71
CA LEU A 196 11.20 -10.17 -30.55
C LEU A 196 11.24 -9.43 -31.90
N GLY A 197 12.08 -8.40 -32.05
CA GLY A 197 12.34 -7.73 -33.33
C GLY A 197 11.14 -6.99 -33.95
N LYS A 198 10.15 -6.58 -33.15
CA LYS A 198 8.88 -5.97 -33.63
C LYS A 198 8.73 -4.47 -33.32
N LEU A 199 9.84 -3.76 -33.11
CA LEU A 199 9.85 -2.36 -32.71
C LEU A 199 10.16 -1.40 -33.88
N GLU A 200 10.01 -1.86 -35.11
CA GLU A 200 10.22 -1.03 -36.31
C GLU A 200 9.22 0.13 -36.35
N GLY A 201 9.73 1.34 -36.61
CA GLY A 201 8.91 2.55 -36.70
C GLY A 201 8.64 3.27 -35.38
N MET A 202 9.15 2.76 -34.25
CA MET A 202 9.09 3.46 -32.95
C MET A 202 10.37 4.26 -32.70
N ASP A 203 10.22 5.50 -32.23
CA ASP A 203 11.33 6.29 -31.72
C ASP A 203 11.72 5.86 -30.28
N GLN A 204 12.83 6.40 -29.77
CA GLN A 204 13.33 6.00 -28.44
C GLN A 204 12.32 6.32 -27.32
N PRO A 205 11.71 7.51 -27.25
CA PRO A 205 10.68 7.80 -26.24
C PRO A 205 9.49 6.83 -26.27
N GLN A 206 9.02 6.44 -27.45
CA GLN A 206 7.94 5.46 -27.60
C GLN A 206 8.36 4.07 -27.10
N LYS A 207 9.61 3.67 -27.37
CA LYS A 207 10.16 2.41 -26.88
C LYS A 207 10.26 2.41 -25.35
N ASP A 208 10.79 3.47 -24.75
CA ASP A 208 10.92 3.59 -23.30
C ASP A 208 9.56 3.50 -22.60
N GLN A 209 8.54 4.17 -23.15
CA GLN A 209 7.18 4.07 -22.64
C GLN A 209 6.60 2.65 -22.76
N LEU A 210 6.89 1.96 -23.86
CA LEU A 210 6.47 0.57 -24.06
C LEU A 210 7.13 -0.35 -23.03
N TYR A 211 8.45 -0.24 -22.84
CA TYR A 211 9.20 -1.06 -21.89
C TYR A 211 8.71 -0.85 -20.46
N HIS A 212 8.49 0.41 -20.06
CA HIS A 212 7.90 0.74 -18.76
C HIS A 212 6.51 0.13 -18.59
N SER A 213 5.66 0.22 -19.62
CA SER A 213 4.30 -0.34 -19.58
C SER A 213 4.31 -1.86 -19.43
N ILE A 214 5.23 -2.55 -20.11
CA ILE A 214 5.41 -4.00 -20.01
C ILE A 214 5.94 -4.39 -18.63
N GLY A 215 7.00 -3.72 -18.17
CA GLY A 215 7.61 -3.96 -16.85
C GLY A 215 6.62 -3.74 -15.70
N MET A 216 5.84 -2.65 -15.74
CA MET A 216 4.80 -2.39 -14.73
C MET A 216 3.64 -3.39 -14.80
N GLY A 217 3.26 -3.82 -16.01
CA GLY A 217 2.28 -4.88 -16.20
C GLY A 217 2.73 -6.20 -15.56
N ALA A 218 3.99 -6.58 -15.81
CA ALA A 218 4.63 -7.75 -15.20
C ALA A 218 4.65 -7.66 -13.67
N LEU A 219 5.19 -6.58 -13.12
CA LEU A 219 5.33 -6.37 -11.67
C LEU A 219 3.97 -6.43 -10.97
N LYS A 220 3.02 -5.61 -11.41
CA LYS A 220 1.70 -5.52 -10.77
C LYS A 220 0.92 -6.83 -10.89
N TYR A 221 0.91 -7.44 -12.08
CA TYR A 221 0.19 -8.68 -12.28
C TYR A 221 0.78 -9.82 -11.44
N TYR A 222 2.11 -9.91 -11.34
CA TYR A 222 2.76 -10.93 -10.55
C TYR A 222 2.39 -10.85 -9.07
N LEU A 223 2.25 -9.64 -8.53
CA LEU A 223 1.79 -9.44 -7.15
C LEU A 223 0.30 -9.73 -6.98
N LEU A 224 -0.54 -9.30 -7.95
CA LEU A 224 -2.00 -9.43 -7.86
C LEU A 224 -2.54 -10.84 -8.16
N LYS A 225 -1.81 -11.67 -8.90
CA LYS A 225 -2.25 -13.04 -9.23
C LYS A 225 -2.20 -14.00 -8.04
N VAL A 226 -1.51 -13.63 -6.98
CA VAL A 226 -1.36 -14.43 -5.76
C VAL A 226 -2.37 -13.93 -4.72
N ASP A 227 -2.90 -14.84 -3.91
CA ASP A 227 -3.73 -14.47 -2.75
C ASP A 227 -2.97 -13.46 -1.87
N PRO A 228 -3.57 -12.28 -1.56
CA PRO A 228 -2.88 -11.22 -0.85
C PRO A 228 -2.22 -11.66 0.45
N LYS A 229 -2.80 -12.62 1.20
CA LYS A 229 -2.26 -13.06 2.50
C LYS A 229 -1.05 -13.98 2.39
N LYS A 230 -0.79 -14.53 1.20
CA LYS A 230 0.34 -15.43 1.00
C LYS A 230 1.63 -14.64 0.93
N ARG A 231 2.68 -15.22 1.49
CA ARG A 231 4.04 -14.74 1.29
C ARG A 231 4.47 -15.05 -0.14
N ILE A 232 5.09 -14.08 -0.80
CA ILE A 232 5.49 -14.19 -2.21
C ILE A 232 7.01 -14.17 -2.28
N LEU A 233 7.59 -15.08 -3.08
CA LEU A 233 8.96 -14.94 -3.56
C LEU A 233 8.88 -14.25 -4.93
N PHE A 234 9.40 -13.04 -5.03
CA PHE A 234 9.35 -12.26 -6.25
C PHE A 234 10.61 -12.45 -7.08
N ASP A 235 10.49 -13.14 -8.22
CA ASP A 235 11.55 -13.24 -9.22
C ASP A 235 11.23 -12.32 -10.42
N PRO A 236 12.02 -11.26 -10.66
CA PRO A 236 11.84 -10.37 -11.81
C PRO A 236 11.79 -11.12 -13.15
N ASN A 237 12.64 -12.14 -13.35
CA ASN A 237 12.74 -12.84 -14.63
C ASN A 237 11.47 -13.66 -14.93
N GLU A 238 10.90 -14.32 -13.92
CA GLU A 238 9.64 -15.05 -14.07
C GLU A 238 8.44 -14.12 -14.31
N SER A 239 8.54 -12.87 -13.84
CA SER A 239 7.42 -11.93 -13.92
C SER A 239 7.23 -11.32 -15.30
N VAL A 240 8.30 -11.19 -16.11
CA VAL A 240 8.28 -10.54 -17.44
C VAL A 240 8.12 -11.53 -18.60
N ASP A 241 7.94 -12.84 -18.34
CA ASP A 241 7.78 -13.83 -19.40
C ASP A 241 6.54 -13.53 -20.28
N PHE A 242 6.70 -13.66 -21.60
CA PHE A 242 5.62 -13.54 -22.59
C PHE A 242 4.83 -14.83 -22.77
N GLN A 243 5.16 -15.89 -22.04
CA GLN A 243 4.43 -17.15 -21.99
C GLN A 243 3.81 -17.37 -20.61
N GLY A 244 2.65 -18.01 -20.58
CA GLY A 244 1.98 -18.40 -19.33
C GLY A 244 1.10 -17.31 -18.71
N ASN A 245 0.94 -17.38 -17.39
CA ASN A 245 0.02 -16.52 -16.63
C ASN A 245 0.75 -15.26 -16.10
N THR A 246 1.01 -14.31 -17.00
CA THR A 246 1.81 -13.10 -16.73
C THR A 246 1.14 -11.84 -17.28
N GLY A 247 1.55 -10.67 -16.76
CA GLY A 247 1.09 -9.37 -17.24
C GLY A 247 1.44 -9.11 -18.71
N PRO A 248 2.70 -9.35 -19.15
CA PRO A 248 3.10 -9.18 -20.54
C PRO A 248 2.33 -10.07 -21.51
N PHE A 249 2.00 -11.31 -21.12
CA PHE A 249 1.18 -12.18 -21.96
C PHE A 249 -0.21 -11.59 -22.22
N ILE A 250 -0.86 -11.01 -21.19
CA ILE A 250 -2.16 -10.34 -21.33
C ILE A 250 -2.05 -9.11 -22.23
N GLN A 251 -1.03 -8.27 -22.02
CA GLN A 251 -0.80 -7.08 -22.84
C GLN A 251 -0.50 -7.44 -24.31
N TYR A 252 0.31 -8.47 -24.54
CA TYR A 252 0.60 -8.99 -25.88
C TYR A 252 -0.67 -9.54 -26.55
N THR A 253 -1.49 -10.30 -25.81
CA THR A 253 -2.76 -10.82 -26.31
C THR A 253 -3.71 -9.70 -26.72
N TYR A 254 -3.81 -8.65 -25.91
CA TYR A 254 -4.57 -7.44 -26.25
C TYR A 254 -4.03 -6.78 -27.53
N ALA A 255 -2.71 -6.56 -27.64
CA ALA A 255 -2.10 -5.97 -28.83
C ALA A 255 -2.34 -6.80 -30.09
N ARG A 256 -2.33 -8.14 -29.97
CA ARG A 256 -2.64 -9.07 -31.05
C ARG A 256 -4.10 -8.98 -31.48
N ILE A 257 -5.05 -8.94 -30.54
CA ILE A 257 -6.48 -8.75 -30.84
C ILE A 257 -6.70 -7.43 -31.60
N GLN A 258 -6.11 -6.34 -31.11
CA GLN A 258 -6.19 -5.03 -31.77
C GLN A 258 -5.58 -5.06 -33.18
N SER A 259 -4.50 -5.81 -33.39
CA SER A 259 -3.89 -6.00 -34.71
C SER A 259 -4.81 -6.76 -35.68
N ILE A 260 -5.55 -7.77 -35.19
CA ILE A 260 -6.56 -8.48 -35.99
C ILE A 260 -7.70 -7.53 -36.35
N LEU A 261 -8.24 -6.78 -35.37
CA LEU A 261 -9.31 -5.81 -35.59
C LEU A 261 -8.93 -4.74 -36.62
N ARG A 262 -7.69 -4.22 -36.59
CA ARG A 262 -7.20 -3.26 -37.59
C ARG A 262 -7.14 -3.80 -39.02
N LYS A 263 -7.03 -5.12 -39.18
CA LYS A 263 -7.03 -5.78 -40.51
C LYS A 263 -8.44 -6.03 -41.04
N VAL A 264 -9.45 -5.97 -40.18
CA VAL A 264 -10.85 -6.10 -40.59
C VAL A 264 -11.26 -4.77 -41.24
N THR A 265 -11.40 -4.78 -42.55
CA THR A 265 -11.81 -3.61 -43.35
C THR A 265 -13.30 -3.55 -43.62
N GLU A 266 -14.05 -4.61 -43.28
CA GLU A 266 -15.49 -4.70 -43.51
C GLU A 266 -16.28 -4.57 -42.18
N PRO A 267 -17.46 -3.92 -42.20
CA PRO A 267 -18.27 -3.74 -40.99
C PRO A 267 -18.76 -5.08 -40.42
N MET A 268 -18.56 -5.28 -39.11
CA MET A 268 -18.97 -6.47 -38.35
C MET A 268 -20.44 -6.43 -37.88
N ASP A 269 -21.32 -5.77 -38.63
CA ASP A 269 -22.71 -5.53 -38.22
C ASP A 269 -23.63 -6.74 -38.40
N GLN A 270 -23.10 -7.88 -38.87
CA GLN A 270 -23.87 -9.11 -39.01
C GLN A 270 -23.80 -9.95 -37.73
N PRO A 271 -24.94 -10.25 -37.10
CA PRO A 271 -24.96 -11.16 -35.96
C PRO A 271 -24.46 -12.55 -36.39
N ILE A 272 -23.46 -13.06 -35.66
CA ILE A 272 -22.88 -14.37 -35.92
C ILE A 272 -23.72 -15.44 -35.24
N TYR A 273 -24.39 -16.27 -36.03
CA TYR A 273 -25.15 -17.42 -35.56
C TYR A 273 -24.48 -18.73 -35.99
N GLY A 274 -24.75 -19.81 -35.26
CA GLY A 274 -24.36 -21.17 -35.68
C GLY A 274 -22.89 -21.54 -35.49
N ILE A 275 -22.13 -20.80 -34.67
CA ILE A 275 -20.78 -21.24 -34.27
C ILE A 275 -20.90 -22.50 -33.43
N LYS A 276 -20.36 -23.61 -33.93
CA LYS A 276 -20.20 -24.84 -33.16
C LYS A 276 -18.87 -24.77 -32.43
N LEU A 277 -18.92 -24.42 -31.15
CA LEU A 277 -17.75 -24.43 -30.28
C LEU A 277 -17.21 -25.86 -30.15
N SER A 278 -15.90 -25.99 -30.09
CA SER A 278 -15.24 -27.24 -29.74
C SER A 278 -15.50 -27.60 -28.28
N GLU A 279 -15.37 -28.88 -27.93
CA GLU A 279 -15.53 -29.33 -26.53
C GLU A 279 -14.61 -28.58 -25.57
N LYS A 280 -13.41 -28.20 -26.03
CA LYS A 280 -12.45 -27.43 -25.26
C LYS A 280 -12.91 -25.98 -25.00
N GLU A 281 -13.47 -25.31 -26.02
CA GLU A 281 -13.99 -23.95 -25.88
C GLU A 281 -15.26 -23.89 -25.01
N VAL A 282 -16.05 -24.96 -25.00
CA VAL A 282 -17.21 -25.09 -24.09
C VAL A 282 -16.77 -25.30 -22.64
N SER A 283 -15.57 -25.86 -22.43
CA SER A 283 -15.05 -26.17 -21.09
C SER A 283 -14.24 -25.05 -20.42
N LEU A 284 -13.88 -24.01 -21.17
CA LEU A 284 -13.17 -22.81 -20.68
C LEU A 284 -14.15 -21.79 -20.10
#